data_AF-A0A368EZ93-F1
#
_entry.id   AF-A0A368EZ93-F1
#
_cell.length_a   1.000
_cell.length_b   1.000
_cell.length_c   1.000
_cell.angle_alpha   90.00
_cell.angle_beta   90.00
_cell.angle_gamma   90.00
#
_symmetry.space_group_name_H-M   'P 1'
#
loop_
_entity.id
_entity.type
_entity.pdbx_description
1 polymer ?
#
loop_
_entity_poly.entity_id
_entity_poly.type
_entity_poly.pdbx_seq_one_letter_code
_entity_poly.pdbx_strand_id
1 'polypeptide(L)'
;MAFSESKGLGCTYQTCGRQFYVLCLYSQDAVTKAAAAGNKLYTASTSQPPITDVCEGCGNNAAGQLQCANALCNPSYTPCKCSNFKNSK
;
A
#
# COMPACT_ATOMS: atom_id res chain seq x y z
N MET A 1 5.01 6.81 2.76
CA MET A 1 3.57 6.46 2.85
C MET A 1 2.93 6.33 1.47
N ALA A 2 3.14 7.26 0.54
CA ALA A 2 2.53 7.25 -0.80
C ALA A 2 3.31 6.44 -1.87
N PHE A 3 4.20 5.52 -1.48
CA PHE A 3 4.96 4.74 -2.46
C PHE A 3 4.01 3.73 -3.12
N SER A 4 3.84 3.81 -4.44
CA SER A 4 2.81 3.07 -5.18
C SER A 4 2.97 1.55 -5.14
N GLU A 5 4.21 1.05 -5.02
CA GLU A 5 4.47 -0.38 -4.86
C GLU A 5 4.32 -0.88 -3.41
N SER A 6 4.04 0.00 -2.44
CA SER A 6 3.83 -0.45 -1.06
C SER A 6 2.60 -1.37 -0.98
N LYS A 7 2.83 -2.63 -0.64
CA LYS A 7 1.83 -3.66 -0.37
C LYS A 7 1.92 -4.05 1.09
N GLY A 8 0.88 -3.79 1.87
CA GLY A 8 0.85 -4.14 3.29
C GLY A 8 1.54 -3.11 4.18
N LEU A 9 0.80 -2.78 5.25
CA LEU A 9 1.14 -1.81 6.25
C LEU A 9 0.81 -2.43 7.60
N GLY A 10 1.71 -2.31 8.57
CA GLY A 10 1.44 -2.60 9.97
C GLY A 10 1.77 -1.36 10.79
N CYS A 11 0.80 -0.83 11.51
CA CYS A 11 1.04 0.25 12.45
C CYS A 11 0.87 -0.25 13.89
N THR A 12 1.72 0.24 14.77
CA THR A 12 1.62 0.07 16.21
C THR A 12 1.67 1.44 16.87
N TYR A 13 1.24 1.50 18.11
CA TYR A 13 1.33 2.71 18.91
C TYR A 13 1.84 2.36 20.30
N GLN A 14 2.49 3.32 20.94
CA GLN A 14 2.95 3.20 22.30
C GLN A 14 2.81 4.54 23.01
N THR A 15 2.35 4.52 24.25
CA THR A 15 2.33 5.69 25.11
C THR A 15 3.47 5.58 26.11
N CYS A 16 4.34 6.60 26.19
CA CYS A 16 5.41 6.67 27.18
C CYS A 16 5.27 7.97 27.99
N GLY A 17 4.80 7.85 29.23
CA GLY A 17 4.48 9.02 30.07
C GLY A 17 3.37 9.86 29.44
N ARG A 18 3.67 11.10 29.06
CA ARG A 18 2.75 12.04 28.40
C ARG A 18 2.87 12.07 26.86
N GLN A 19 3.70 11.22 26.28
CA GLN A 19 3.95 11.21 24.83
C GLN A 19 3.25 10.01 24.19
N PHE A 20 2.63 10.25 23.03
CA PHE A 20 1.98 9.24 22.21
C PHE A 20 2.78 9.05 20.92
N TYR A 21 3.23 7.82 20.68
CA TYR A 21 4.02 7.45 19.52
C TYR A 21 3.21 6.54 18.60
N VAL A 22 3.31 6.78 17.30
CA VAL A 22 2.76 5.91 16.25
C VAL A 22 3.90 5.51 15.34
N LEU A 23 4.07 4.21 15.15
CA LEU A 23 5.06 3.64 14.25
C LEU A 23 4.34 2.83 13.19
N CYS A 24 4.56 3.15 11.92
CA CYS A 24 4.03 2.41 10.79
C CYS A 24 5.17 1.80 9.97
N LEU A 25 5.11 0.49 9.78
CA LEU A 25 6.03 -0.30 8.99
C LEU A 25 5.35 -0.70 7.68
N TYR A 26 6.12 -0.57 6.60
CA TYR A 26 5.72 -0.95 5.25
C TYR A 26 6.55 -2.16 4.83
N SER A 27 5.97 -3.11 4.12
CA SER A 27 6.72 -4.32 3.76
C SER A 27 7.74 -4.10 2.62
N GLN A 28 7.73 -2.93 1.99
CA GLN A 28 8.70 -2.52 0.98
C GLN A 28 9.56 -1.38 1.51
N ASP A 29 10.86 -1.48 1.23
CA ASP A 29 11.79 -0.35 1.36
C ASP A 29 11.55 0.66 0.23
N ALA A 30 10.66 1.61 0.51
CA ALA A 30 10.33 2.69 -0.43
C ALA A 30 11.52 3.62 -0.70
N VAL A 31 12.47 3.77 0.23
CA VAL A 31 13.59 4.70 0.07
C VAL A 31 14.55 4.18 -0.99
N THR A 32 15.01 2.94 -0.84
CA THR A 32 15.95 2.32 -1.78
C THR A 32 15.30 2.14 -3.15
N LYS A 33 14.04 1.68 -3.19
CA LYS A 33 13.33 1.47 -4.46
C LYS A 33 13.03 2.77 -5.19
N ALA A 34 12.57 3.81 -4.49
CA ALA A 34 12.34 5.10 -5.12
C ALA A 34 13.64 5.70 -5.63
N ALA A 35 14.74 5.61 -4.88
CA ALA A 35 16.05 6.09 -5.32
C ALA A 35 16.49 5.43 -6.63
N ALA A 36 16.31 4.11 -6.75
CA ALA A 36 16.57 3.37 -7.99
C ALA A 36 15.65 3.80 -9.16
N ALA A 37 14.47 4.32 -8.86
CA ALA A 37 13.48 4.84 -9.82
C ALA A 37 13.54 6.37 -10.01
N GLY A 38 14.70 7.00 -9.75
CA GLY A 38 14.86 8.45 -9.90
C GLY A 38 14.09 9.28 -8.88
N ASN A 39 13.99 8.76 -7.64
CA ASN A 39 13.23 9.32 -6.51
C ASN A 39 11.72 9.44 -6.75
N LYS A 40 11.16 8.73 -7.72
CA LYS A 40 9.71 8.71 -7.97
C LYS A 40 9.01 7.77 -6.99
N LEU A 41 7.99 8.29 -6.30
CA LEU A 41 7.17 7.49 -5.38
C LEU A 41 5.99 6.79 -6.08
N TYR A 42 5.45 7.45 -7.09
CA TYR A 42 4.31 7.00 -7.90
C TYR A 42 4.36 7.71 -9.25
N THR A 43 3.64 7.17 -10.24
CA THR A 43 3.41 7.83 -11.52
C THR A 43 2.21 8.77 -11.37
N ALA A 44 2.41 10.05 -11.65
CA ALA A 44 1.32 11.01 -11.65
C ALA A 44 0.42 10.82 -12.88
N SER A 45 -0.88 11.03 -12.69
CA SER A 45 -1.84 11.14 -13.78
C SER A 45 -1.43 12.28 -14.73
N THR A 46 -1.62 12.06 -16.03
CA THR A 46 -1.45 13.05 -17.09
C THR A 46 -2.76 13.42 -17.79
N SER A 47 -3.84 12.70 -17.48
CA SER A 47 -5.17 12.90 -18.03
C SER A 47 -5.88 14.13 -17.44
N GLN A 48 -6.83 14.69 -18.20
CA GLN A 48 -7.71 15.77 -17.75
C GLN A 48 -9.18 15.40 -18.07
N PRO A 49 -10.02 15.04 -17.09
CA PRO A 49 -9.73 15.00 -15.65
C PRO A 49 -8.75 13.88 -15.27
N PRO A 50 -7.94 14.07 -14.21
CA PRO A 50 -6.86 13.16 -13.81
C PRO A 50 -7.35 11.87 -13.13
N ILE A 51 -8.47 11.32 -13.58
CA ILE A 51 -9.11 10.13 -12.99
C ILE A 51 -9.07 8.92 -13.92
N THR A 52 -8.88 9.15 -15.22
CA THR A 52 -9.02 8.11 -16.24
C THR A 52 -7.81 7.18 -16.34
N ASP A 53 -6.61 7.68 -16.02
CA ASP A 53 -5.34 6.94 -16.12
C ASP A 53 -4.76 6.48 -14.77
N VAL A 54 -5.32 6.93 -13.64
CA VAL A 54 -4.83 6.63 -12.28
C VAL A 54 -4.77 5.13 -11.97
N CYS A 55 -5.55 4.33 -12.68
CA CYS A 55 -5.64 2.89 -12.51
C CYS A 55 -5.16 2.07 -13.71
N GLU A 56 -4.53 2.69 -14.71
CA GLU A 56 -3.97 1.95 -15.86
C GLU A 56 -2.90 0.92 -15.44
N GLY A 57 -2.20 1.20 -14.33
CA GLY A 57 -1.22 0.27 -13.75
C GLY A 57 -1.83 -0.85 -12.89
N CYS A 58 -3.16 -0.90 -12.72
CA CYS A 58 -3.80 -1.95 -11.93
C CYS A 58 -4.00 -3.23 -12.76
N GLY A 59 -3.85 -4.39 -12.11
CA GLY A 59 -4.16 -5.67 -12.75
C GLY A 59 -5.66 -5.92 -12.87
N ASN A 60 -6.02 -6.92 -13.68
CA ASN A 60 -7.37 -7.48 -13.73
C ASN A 60 -7.51 -8.61 -12.69
N ASN A 61 -8.71 -8.75 -12.11
CA ASN A 61 -9.03 -9.92 -11.30
C ASN A 61 -9.19 -11.18 -12.19
N ALA A 62 -9.41 -12.35 -11.56
CA ALA A 62 -9.65 -13.60 -12.28
C ALA A 62 -10.89 -13.58 -13.21
N ALA A 63 -11.81 -12.63 -13.02
CA ALA A 63 -12.97 -12.41 -13.87
C ALA A 63 -12.72 -11.37 -14.99
N GLY A 64 -11.48 -10.90 -15.17
CA GLY A 64 -11.11 -9.93 -16.20
C GLY A 64 -11.49 -8.48 -15.89
N GLN A 65 -11.95 -8.17 -14.67
CA GLN A 65 -12.33 -6.82 -14.28
C GLN A 65 -11.12 -6.06 -13.71
N LEU A 66 -10.91 -4.83 -14.19
CA LEU A 66 -9.87 -3.94 -13.67
C LEU A 66 -10.09 -3.71 -12.17
N GLN A 67 -9.05 -3.98 -11.38
CA GLN A 67 -9.15 -3.82 -9.95
C GLN A 67 -8.80 -2.39 -9.53
N CYS A 68 -9.76 -1.47 -9.68
CA CYS A 68 -9.63 -0.07 -9.32
C CYS A 68 -10.83 0.39 -8.50
N ALA A 69 -10.59 1.01 -7.35
CA ALA A 69 -11.63 1.62 -6.54
C ALA A 69 -11.08 2.90 -5.89
N ASN A 70 -11.82 4.01 -5.98
CA ASN A 70 -11.46 5.29 -5.37
C ASN A 70 -10.01 5.72 -5.67
N ALA A 71 -9.59 5.64 -6.94
CA ALA A 71 -8.23 5.99 -7.38
C ALA A 71 -7.10 5.14 -6.75
N LEU A 72 -7.41 3.90 -6.32
CA LEU A 72 -6.45 2.94 -5.77
C LEU A 72 -6.64 1.56 -6.41
N CYS A 73 -5.54 0.84 -6.64
CA CYS A 73 -5.62 -0.55 -7.08
C CYS A 73 -6.17 -1.47 -5.96
N ASN A 74 -7.11 -2.33 -6.33
CA ASN A 74 -7.77 -3.33 -5.46
C ASN A 74 -7.24 -4.76 -5.80
N PRO A 75 -7.32 -5.78 -4.92
CA PRO A 75 -7.32 -5.64 -3.47
C PRO A 75 -6.19 -4.72 -3.02
N SER A 76 -6.50 -3.78 -2.13
CA SER A 76 -5.47 -3.27 -1.24
C SER A 76 -4.91 -4.49 -0.52
N TYR A 77 -3.63 -4.82 -0.75
CA TYR A 77 -3.02 -6.02 -0.19
C TYR A 77 -3.36 -6.09 1.30
N THR A 78 -4.24 -7.02 1.64
CA THR A 78 -4.60 -7.34 3.01
C THR A 78 -3.72 -8.53 3.34
N PRO A 79 -2.78 -8.45 4.30
CA PRO A 79 -2.08 -9.66 4.72
C PRO A 79 -3.15 -10.66 5.14
N CYS A 80 -3.26 -11.76 4.39
CA CYS A 80 -4.21 -12.82 4.67
C CYS A 80 -3.99 -13.22 6.14
N LYS A 81 -5.05 -13.24 6.95
CA LYS A 81 -4.93 -13.72 8.34
C LYS A 81 -4.32 -15.11 8.29
N CYS A 82 -3.19 -15.28 8.97
CA CYS A 82 -2.58 -16.56 9.28
C CYS A 82 -3.67 -17.52 9.79
N SER A 83 -4.08 -18.47 8.97
CA SER A 83 -4.81 -19.63 9.46
C SER A 83 -3.86 -20.40 10.38
N ASN A 84 -4.21 -20.42 11.67
CA ASN A 84 -3.60 -21.15 12.79
C ASN A 84 -2.47 -20.45 13.57
N PHE A 85 -2.78 -19.36 14.28
CA PHE A 85 -2.19 -19.17 15.60
C PHE A 85 -3.09 -19.89 16.63
N LYS A 86 -2.94 -21.20 16.75
CA LYS A 86 -3.49 -21.92 17.90
C LYS A 86 -2.68 -21.47 19.12
N ASN A 87 -3.33 -20.78 20.05
CA ASN A 87 -2.86 -20.68 21.42
C ASN A 87 -2.76 -22.09 21.99
N SER A 88 -1.54 -22.64 22.04
CA SER A 88 -1.23 -23.70 22.99
C SER A 88 -0.78 -23.03 24.28
N LYS A 89 -1.58 -23.25 25.31
CA LYS A 89 -1.22 -23.00 26.72
C LYS A 89 0.06 -23.74 27.10
#